data_AF-A0A1T5A5I7-F1
#
_entry.id   AF-A0A1T5A5I7-F1
#
_cell.length_a   1.000
_cell.length_b   1.000
_cell.length_c   1.000
_cell.angle_alpha   90.00
_cell.angle_beta   90.00
_cell.angle_gamma   90.00
#
_symmetry.space_group_name_H-M   'P 1'
#
loop_
_entity.id
_entity.type
_entity.pdbx_description
1 polymer ?
#
loop_
_entity_poly.entity_id
_entity_poly.type
_entity_poly.pdbx_seq_one_letter_code
_entity_poly.pdbx_strand_id
1 'polypeptide(L)'
;MRISNNMVETIITKFKSLFYKKNETKAMEILKDKNKVSKLLEEAMNKAKANRIGPIDEIWSKLQIVFSLLKDWISGEYKQIPMGSLMILVVGLIYFITPIDILPDLIPGGFVDDVVIFGFLFKQISADIDAYRSWKEEKAAITFYEKNGDAYADETLFIDMSDVYERFEVYLKAGDNILDAGCGAGRDSKHFLEKGYDVTSFDGCKKLTQRASSFIGKSVINMKFTELNYNEDFNAIWACSSLIHLTRKAFVKVLLKFYEALKPEGHVYISLKYGDSEKVEDGRVFTSYTQSLVKDIIDTKTPFKIEEIWITSDKRAGRENEKWLNVILYKS
;
A
#
# COMPACT_ATOMS: atom_id res chain seq x y z
N MET A 1 -1.18 -20.73 27.24
CA MET A 1 0.03 -21.54 27.49
C MET A 1 1.12 -21.03 26.56
N ARG A 2 2.29 -20.62 27.06
CA ARG A 2 3.37 -20.09 26.22
C ARG A 2 4.19 -21.28 25.70
N ILE A 3 4.17 -21.52 24.40
CA ILE A 3 4.93 -22.58 23.73
C ILE A 3 6.43 -22.27 23.87
N SER A 4 7.26 -23.27 24.18
CA SER A 4 8.71 -23.07 24.26
C SER A 4 9.34 -22.94 22.86
N ASN A 5 10.48 -22.24 22.77
CA ASN A 5 11.19 -22.09 21.48
C ASN A 5 11.57 -23.45 20.87
N ASN A 6 12.02 -24.41 21.68
CA ASN A 6 12.35 -25.76 21.23
C ASN A 6 11.13 -26.48 20.62
N MET A 7 9.94 -26.26 21.19
CA MET A 7 8.70 -26.83 20.66
C MET A 7 8.31 -26.16 19.34
N VAL A 8 8.45 -24.84 19.20
CA VAL A 8 8.27 -24.12 17.94
C VAL A 8 9.19 -24.67 16.84
N GLU A 9 10.48 -24.84 17.13
CA GLU A 9 11.45 -25.39 16.17
C GLU A 9 11.11 -26.82 15.76
N THR A 10 10.66 -27.64 16.71
CA THR A 10 10.22 -29.02 16.44
C THR A 10 9.01 -29.05 15.50
N ILE A 11 8.01 -28.21 15.74
CA ILE A 11 6.81 -28.09 14.88
C ILE A 11 7.23 -27.73 13.46
N ILE A 12 8.04 -26.67 13.31
CA ILE A 12 8.50 -26.19 11.99
C ILE A 12 9.32 -27.27 11.27
N THR A 13 10.19 -27.97 11.99
CA THR A 13 11.04 -29.03 11.41
C THR A 13 10.19 -30.20 10.91
N LYS A 14 9.23 -30.67 11.72
CA LYS A 14 8.28 -31.71 11.32
C LYS A 14 7.41 -31.27 10.15
N PHE A 15 6.89 -30.06 10.17
CA PHE A 15 6.13 -29.50 9.05
C PHE A 15 6.94 -29.52 7.74
N LYS A 16 8.19 -29.05 7.77
CA LYS A 16 9.05 -29.04 6.58
C LYS A 16 9.32 -30.44 6.03
N SER A 17 9.71 -31.38 6.90
CA SER A 17 10.17 -32.71 6.48
C SER A 17 9.01 -33.65 6.14
N LEU A 18 7.94 -33.65 6.94
CA LEU A 18 6.84 -34.61 6.83
C LEU A 18 5.71 -34.11 5.96
N PHE A 19 5.45 -32.80 5.94
CA PHE A 19 4.29 -32.24 5.25
C PHE A 19 4.67 -31.47 3.99
N TYR A 20 5.53 -30.45 4.10
CA TYR A 20 5.85 -29.55 2.99
C TYR A 20 6.47 -30.33 1.82
N LYS A 21 7.57 -31.05 2.06
CA LYS A 21 8.27 -31.82 1.03
C LYS A 21 7.38 -32.87 0.36
N LYS A 22 6.48 -33.51 1.13
CA LYS A 22 5.55 -34.52 0.62
C LYS A 22 4.45 -33.93 -0.26
N ASN A 23 4.04 -32.69 0.00
CA ASN A 23 2.93 -32.04 -0.71
C ASN A 23 3.38 -31.07 -1.80
N GLU A 24 4.68 -30.92 -2.04
CA GLU A 24 5.21 -30.00 -3.05
C GLU A 24 4.69 -30.35 -4.46
N THR A 25 4.80 -31.62 -4.88
CA THR A 25 4.26 -32.07 -6.17
C THR A 25 2.77 -31.84 -6.30
N LYS A 26 1.99 -32.14 -5.24
CA LYS A 26 0.55 -31.92 -5.20
C LYS A 26 0.20 -30.43 -5.31
N ALA A 27 0.92 -29.56 -4.62
CA ALA A 27 0.73 -28.11 -4.69
C ALA A 27 1.02 -27.58 -6.10
N MET A 28 2.09 -28.06 -6.75
CA MET A 28 2.38 -27.72 -8.15
C MET A 28 1.27 -28.17 -9.10
N GLU A 29 0.71 -29.37 -8.91
CA GLU A 29 -0.42 -29.85 -9.71
C GLU A 29 -1.70 -29.03 -9.51
N ILE A 30 -1.95 -28.57 -8.28
CA ILE A 30 -3.07 -27.68 -7.96
C ILE A 30 -2.88 -26.32 -8.63
N LEU A 31 -1.69 -25.72 -8.56
CA LEU A 31 -1.42 -24.40 -9.15
C LEU A 31 -1.52 -24.36 -10.68
N LYS A 32 -1.41 -25.50 -11.36
CA LYS A 32 -1.63 -25.61 -12.81
C LYS A 32 -3.09 -25.43 -13.22
N ASP A 33 -4.03 -25.54 -12.29
CA ASP A 33 -5.47 -25.48 -12.56
C ASP A 33 -6.18 -24.55 -11.57
N LYS A 34 -6.59 -23.37 -12.07
CA LYS A 34 -7.29 -22.36 -11.27
C LYS A 34 -8.57 -22.89 -10.60
N ASN A 35 -9.25 -23.88 -11.18
CA ASN A 35 -10.43 -24.49 -10.56
C ASN A 35 -10.05 -25.31 -9.32
N LYS A 36 -8.91 -26.03 -9.36
CA LYS A 36 -8.39 -26.74 -8.18
C LYS A 36 -7.98 -25.78 -7.07
N VAL A 37 -7.35 -24.65 -7.42
CA VAL A 37 -7.02 -23.61 -6.45
C VAL A 37 -8.29 -23.00 -5.84
N SER A 38 -9.30 -22.73 -6.67
CA SER A 38 -10.61 -22.21 -6.22
C SER A 38 -11.28 -23.17 -5.24
N LYS A 39 -11.30 -24.47 -5.54
CA LYS A 39 -11.87 -25.49 -4.65
C LYS A 39 -11.13 -25.58 -3.31
N LEU A 40 -9.79 -25.64 -3.35
CA LEU A 40 -8.96 -25.64 -2.14
C LEU A 40 -9.21 -24.40 -1.27
N LEU A 41 -9.32 -23.24 -1.92
CA LEU A 41 -9.60 -21.97 -1.26
C LEU A 41 -10.97 -21.95 -0.59
N GLU A 42 -12.01 -22.49 -1.26
CA GLU A 42 -13.36 -22.61 -0.70
C GLU A 42 -13.38 -23.52 0.54
N GLU A 43 -12.74 -24.68 0.47
CA GLU A 43 -12.60 -25.61 1.60
C GLU A 43 -11.89 -24.94 2.80
N ALA A 44 -10.80 -24.23 2.54
CA ALA A 44 -10.07 -23.49 3.57
C ALA A 44 -10.91 -22.36 4.17
N MET A 45 -11.63 -21.59 3.35
CA MET A 45 -12.53 -20.54 3.83
C MET A 45 -13.65 -21.10 4.72
N ASN A 46 -14.22 -22.25 4.35
CA ASN A 46 -15.28 -22.91 5.11
C ASN A 46 -14.75 -23.42 6.46
N LYS A 47 -13.58 -24.11 6.48
CA LYS A 47 -12.95 -24.55 7.72
C LYS A 47 -12.61 -23.37 8.64
N ALA A 48 -12.05 -22.29 8.09
CA ALA A 48 -11.68 -21.12 8.87
C ALA A 48 -12.91 -20.41 9.48
N LYS A 49 -14.03 -20.34 8.74
CA LYS A 49 -15.29 -19.77 9.26
C LYS A 49 -15.92 -20.64 10.35
N ALA A 50 -15.91 -21.96 10.20
CA ALA A 50 -16.49 -22.90 11.16
C ALA A 50 -15.73 -22.94 12.51
N ASN A 51 -14.45 -22.56 12.51
CA ASN A 51 -13.57 -22.63 13.68
C ASN A 51 -13.10 -21.25 14.16
N ARG A 52 -13.95 -20.21 14.08
CA ARG A 52 -13.64 -18.83 14.53
C ARG A 52 -13.60 -18.66 16.07
N ILE A 53 -12.98 -19.59 16.78
CA ILE A 53 -12.82 -19.53 18.23
C ILE A 53 -11.39 -19.95 18.57
N GLY A 54 -10.76 -19.25 19.51
CA GLY A 54 -9.43 -19.63 20.02
C GLY A 54 -8.29 -19.32 19.03
N PRO A 55 -7.26 -20.19 18.90
CA PRO A 55 -6.04 -19.90 18.13
C PRO A 55 -6.25 -19.49 16.66
N ILE A 56 -7.32 -19.97 16.02
CA ILE A 56 -7.67 -19.60 14.64
C ILE A 56 -8.09 -18.13 14.52
N ASP A 57 -8.71 -17.56 15.56
CA ASP A 57 -9.08 -16.14 15.58
C ASP A 57 -7.82 -15.25 15.54
N GLU A 58 -6.72 -15.68 16.20
CA GLU A 58 -5.45 -14.95 16.23
C GLU A 58 -4.80 -14.78 14.84
N ILE A 59 -5.05 -15.72 13.92
CA ILE A 59 -4.51 -15.68 12.55
C ILE A 59 -5.57 -15.30 11.50
N TRP A 60 -6.81 -15.01 11.91
CA TRP A 60 -7.94 -14.78 11.01
C TRP A 60 -7.68 -13.66 10.00
N SER A 61 -7.18 -12.50 10.45
CA SER A 61 -6.88 -11.36 9.57
C SER A 61 -5.85 -11.71 8.50
N LYS A 62 -4.87 -12.54 8.84
CA LYS A 62 -3.85 -13.00 7.91
C LYS A 62 -4.44 -13.96 6.87
N LEU A 63 -5.30 -14.90 7.30
CA LEU A 63 -6.04 -15.79 6.41
C LEU A 63 -6.92 -15.02 5.42
N GLN A 64 -7.62 -13.99 5.87
CA GLN A 64 -8.44 -13.15 4.98
C GLN A 64 -7.64 -12.52 3.85
N ILE A 65 -6.41 -12.07 4.13
CA ILE A 65 -5.54 -11.49 3.11
C ILE A 65 -5.07 -12.54 2.12
N VAL A 66 -4.71 -13.75 2.59
CA VAL A 66 -4.36 -14.87 1.71
C VAL A 66 -5.53 -15.25 0.81
N PHE A 67 -6.74 -15.32 1.37
CA PHE A 67 -7.94 -15.63 0.60
C PHE A 67 -8.22 -14.55 -0.46
N SER A 68 -8.07 -13.29 -0.08
CA SER A 68 -8.22 -12.16 -1.00
C SER A 68 -7.18 -12.22 -2.14
N LEU A 69 -5.92 -12.46 -1.79
CA LEU A 69 -4.81 -12.58 -2.74
C LEU A 69 -5.06 -13.70 -3.76
N LEU A 70 -5.40 -14.89 -3.28
CA LEU A 70 -5.63 -16.03 -4.16
C LEU A 70 -6.85 -15.82 -5.06
N LYS A 71 -7.92 -15.15 -4.58
CA LYS A 71 -9.07 -14.77 -5.42
C LYS A 71 -8.64 -13.85 -6.56
N ASP A 72 -7.88 -12.80 -6.26
CA ASP A 72 -7.44 -11.84 -7.28
C ASP A 72 -6.42 -12.46 -8.25
N TRP A 73 -5.64 -13.43 -7.79
CA TRP A 73 -4.75 -14.20 -8.66
C TRP A 73 -5.52 -15.19 -9.56
N ILE A 74 -6.53 -15.87 -9.01
CA ILE A 74 -7.45 -16.75 -9.77
C ILE A 74 -8.17 -15.93 -10.85
N SER A 75 -8.71 -14.75 -10.52
CA SER A 75 -9.36 -13.88 -11.52
C SER A 75 -8.38 -13.33 -12.56
N GLY A 76 -7.09 -13.28 -12.23
CA GLY A 76 -6.04 -12.71 -13.08
C GLY A 76 -5.89 -11.20 -12.92
N GLU A 77 -6.56 -10.59 -11.94
CA GLU A 77 -6.39 -9.18 -11.61
C GLU A 77 -5.05 -8.89 -10.93
N TYR A 78 -4.53 -9.82 -10.13
CA TYR A 78 -3.21 -9.74 -9.50
C TYR A 78 -2.28 -10.84 -10.05
N LYS A 79 -1.17 -10.46 -10.68
CA LYS A 79 -0.24 -11.39 -11.37
C LYS A 79 1.19 -11.33 -10.83
N GLN A 80 1.48 -10.41 -9.92
CA GLN A 80 2.83 -10.05 -9.49
C GLN A 80 3.41 -10.99 -8.42
N ILE A 81 2.61 -11.91 -7.87
CA ILE A 81 3.10 -12.83 -6.84
C ILE A 81 4.11 -13.85 -7.43
N PRO A 82 5.30 -14.01 -6.82
CA PRO A 82 6.25 -15.04 -7.22
C PRO A 82 5.69 -16.46 -7.07
N MET A 83 6.11 -17.37 -7.97
CA MET A 83 5.67 -18.77 -7.93
C MET A 83 6.05 -19.47 -6.62
N GLY A 84 7.21 -19.16 -6.04
CA GLY A 84 7.63 -19.71 -4.74
C GLY A 84 6.67 -19.33 -3.60
N SER A 85 6.14 -18.11 -3.62
CA SER A 85 5.19 -17.63 -2.62
C SER A 85 3.80 -18.24 -2.82
N LEU A 86 3.36 -18.43 -4.07
CA LEU A 86 2.16 -19.21 -4.39
C LEU A 86 2.26 -20.66 -3.89
N MET A 87 3.41 -21.31 -4.07
CA MET A 87 3.68 -22.66 -3.56
C MET A 87 3.54 -22.73 -2.04
N ILE A 88 4.16 -21.78 -1.32
CA ILE A 88 4.03 -21.69 0.15
C ILE A 88 2.57 -21.52 0.57
N LEU A 89 1.82 -20.63 -0.08
CA LEU A 89 0.40 -20.40 0.21
C LEU A 89 -0.44 -21.66 -0.01
N VAL A 90 -0.27 -22.33 -1.16
CA VAL A 90 -1.02 -23.54 -1.48
C VAL A 90 -0.68 -24.69 -0.54
N VAL A 91 0.59 -24.92 -0.23
CA VAL A 91 0.98 -25.94 0.77
C VAL A 91 0.39 -25.60 2.14
N GLY A 92 0.43 -24.33 2.54
CA GLY A 92 -0.19 -23.86 3.78
C GLY A 92 -1.71 -24.11 3.82
N LEU A 93 -2.42 -23.89 2.71
CA LEU A 93 -3.85 -24.19 2.63
C LEU A 93 -4.13 -25.70 2.64
N ILE A 94 -3.34 -26.52 1.94
CA ILE A 94 -3.47 -27.99 1.99
C ILE A 94 -3.29 -28.46 3.43
N TYR A 95 -2.25 -27.98 4.12
CA TYR A 95 -2.03 -28.27 5.55
C TYR A 95 -3.25 -27.88 6.38
N PHE A 96 -3.70 -26.64 6.22
CA PHE A 96 -4.82 -26.09 6.97
C PHE A 96 -6.11 -26.88 6.81
N ILE A 97 -6.43 -27.42 5.62
CA ILE A 97 -7.66 -28.22 5.44
C ILE A 97 -7.49 -29.68 5.87
N THR A 98 -6.25 -30.17 5.97
CA THR A 98 -5.99 -31.56 6.31
C THR A 98 -6.23 -31.78 7.82
N PRO A 99 -6.85 -32.89 8.25
CA PRO A 99 -7.06 -33.19 9.67
C PRO A 99 -5.79 -33.71 10.37
N ILE A 100 -4.59 -33.33 9.89
CA ILE A 100 -3.32 -33.76 10.49
C ILE A 100 -3.01 -32.83 11.66
N ASP A 101 -2.87 -33.40 12.85
CA ASP A 101 -2.24 -32.76 14.00
C ASP A 101 -0.76 -33.18 14.02
N ILE A 102 0.16 -32.22 13.89
CA ILE A 102 1.61 -32.52 13.85
C ILE A 102 2.12 -32.88 15.24
N LEU A 103 1.38 -32.55 16.31
CA LEU A 103 1.67 -32.89 17.70
C LEU A 103 0.42 -33.37 18.48
N PRO A 104 -0.15 -34.54 18.13
CA PRO A 104 -1.38 -35.04 18.78
C PRO A 104 -1.25 -35.24 20.30
N ASP A 105 -0.03 -35.59 20.74
CA ASP A 105 0.23 -36.01 22.11
C ASP A 105 0.69 -34.86 23.04
N LEU A 106 0.93 -33.65 22.52
CA LEU A 106 1.54 -32.56 23.30
C LEU A 106 0.62 -31.38 23.62
N ILE A 107 -0.49 -31.18 22.89
CA ILE A 107 -1.36 -30.02 23.09
C ILE A 107 -2.85 -30.41 22.95
N PRO A 108 -3.65 -30.38 24.02
CA PRO A 108 -5.10 -30.55 23.92
C PRO A 108 -5.71 -29.42 23.08
N GLY A 109 -6.29 -29.74 21.92
CA GLY A 109 -7.08 -28.79 21.11
C GLY A 109 -6.56 -28.44 19.70
N GLY A 110 -5.52 -29.09 19.19
CA GLY A 110 -5.27 -29.31 17.74
C GLY A 110 -5.13 -28.11 16.78
N PHE A 111 -4.99 -26.88 17.28
CA PHE A 111 -4.82 -25.67 16.43
C PHE A 111 -3.59 -24.83 16.79
N VAL A 112 -2.77 -25.30 17.72
CA VAL A 112 -1.61 -24.54 18.19
C VAL A 112 -0.42 -24.68 17.22
N ASP A 113 -0.23 -25.85 16.64
CA ASP A 113 0.71 -26.07 15.54
C ASP A 113 0.32 -25.28 14.28
N ASP A 114 -0.98 -25.15 13.98
CA ASP A 114 -1.49 -24.28 12.90
C ASP A 114 -1.01 -22.84 13.04
N VAL A 115 -1.17 -22.22 14.22
CA VAL A 115 -0.72 -20.83 14.46
C VAL A 115 0.79 -20.70 14.27
N VAL A 116 1.57 -21.67 14.76
CA VAL A 116 3.03 -21.70 14.61
C VAL A 116 3.42 -21.81 13.13
N ILE A 117 2.79 -22.71 12.38
CA ILE A 117 3.09 -22.97 10.97
C ILE A 117 2.68 -21.78 10.12
N PHE A 118 1.48 -21.24 10.30
CA PHE A 118 1.09 -20.02 9.60
C PHE A 118 2.00 -18.86 9.95
N GLY A 119 2.38 -18.67 11.22
CA GLY A 119 3.38 -17.68 11.62
C GLY A 119 4.70 -17.83 10.85
N PHE A 120 5.21 -19.06 10.75
CA PHE A 120 6.42 -19.39 10.00
C PHE A 120 6.27 -19.17 8.47
N LEU A 121 5.14 -19.58 7.88
CA LEU A 121 4.87 -19.39 6.44
C LEU A 121 4.72 -17.90 6.10
N PHE A 122 3.91 -17.16 6.85
CA PHE A 122 3.71 -15.71 6.66
C PHE A 122 5.01 -14.93 6.77
N LYS A 123 5.93 -15.34 7.65
CA LYS A 123 7.26 -14.72 7.75
C LYS A 123 8.08 -14.88 6.46
N GLN A 124 7.96 -16.01 5.76
CA GLN A 124 8.70 -16.25 4.52
C GLN A 124 8.15 -15.44 3.33
N ILE A 125 6.85 -15.17 3.31
CA ILE A 125 6.18 -14.47 2.20
C ILE A 125 5.75 -13.04 2.56
N SER A 126 6.24 -12.47 3.66
CA SER A 126 5.73 -11.21 4.20
C SER A 126 5.87 -10.06 3.21
N ALA A 127 6.98 -10.01 2.45
CA ALA A 127 7.22 -8.99 1.44
C ALA A 127 6.18 -9.05 0.30
N ASP A 128 5.80 -10.25 -0.15
CA ASP A 128 4.79 -10.42 -1.21
C ASP A 128 3.38 -10.11 -0.72
N ILE A 129 3.08 -10.43 0.55
CA ILE A 129 1.82 -10.05 1.20
C ILE A 129 1.72 -8.52 1.34
N ASP A 130 2.80 -7.85 1.74
CA ASP A 130 2.85 -6.39 1.81
C ASP A 130 2.70 -5.75 0.42
N ALA A 131 3.32 -6.33 -0.61
CA ALA A 131 3.16 -5.89 -1.99
C ALA A 131 1.72 -6.03 -2.48
N TYR A 132 1.08 -7.17 -2.20
CA TYR A 132 -0.34 -7.39 -2.52
C TYR A 132 -1.26 -6.39 -1.80
N ARG A 133 -1.04 -6.14 -0.50
CA ARG A 133 -1.82 -5.14 0.25
C ARG A 133 -1.71 -3.76 -0.39
N SER A 134 -0.49 -3.33 -0.70
CA SER A 134 -0.24 -2.03 -1.34
C SER A 134 -0.96 -1.92 -2.68
N TRP A 135 -0.88 -2.95 -3.52
CA TRP A 135 -1.60 -3.02 -4.80
C TRP A 135 -3.13 -2.97 -4.61
N LYS A 136 -3.66 -3.69 -3.61
CA LYS A 136 -5.10 -3.76 -3.34
C LYS A 136 -5.65 -2.42 -2.89
N GLU A 137 -4.93 -1.73 -2.01
CA GLU A 137 -5.30 -0.41 -1.48
C GLU A 137 -5.27 0.66 -2.57
N GLU A 138 -4.21 0.71 -3.37
CA GLU A 138 -4.10 1.63 -4.51
C GLU A 138 -5.21 1.36 -5.54
N LYS A 139 -5.48 0.08 -5.87
CA LYS A 139 -6.59 -0.30 -6.75
C LYS A 139 -7.94 0.17 -6.19
N ALA A 140 -8.18 0.04 -4.89
CA ALA A 140 -9.42 0.46 -4.26
C ALA A 140 -9.59 1.99 -4.30
N ALA A 141 -8.51 2.73 -4.05
CA ALA A 141 -8.48 4.19 -4.20
C ALA A 141 -8.80 4.63 -5.62
N ILE A 142 -8.12 4.05 -6.62
CA ILE A 142 -8.39 4.34 -8.04
C ILE A 142 -9.84 4.03 -8.39
N THR A 143 -10.36 2.87 -7.99
CA THR A 143 -11.76 2.47 -8.28
C THR A 143 -12.77 3.48 -7.73
N PHE A 144 -12.54 4.00 -6.53
CA PHE A 144 -13.38 5.04 -5.95
C PHE A 144 -13.32 6.34 -6.77
N TYR A 145 -12.14 6.80 -7.17
CA TYR A 145 -12.00 8.04 -7.95
C TYR A 145 -12.48 7.89 -9.40
N GLU A 146 -12.42 6.69 -9.99
CA GLU A 146 -13.07 6.43 -11.29
C GLU A 146 -14.60 6.61 -11.17
N LYS A 147 -15.18 6.16 -10.06
CA LYS A 147 -16.61 6.30 -9.80
C LYS A 147 -17.00 7.75 -9.47
N ASN A 148 -16.25 8.41 -8.59
CA ASN A 148 -16.65 9.68 -7.97
C ASN A 148 -15.84 10.90 -8.43
N GLY A 149 -14.95 10.73 -9.42
CA GLY A 149 -13.97 11.75 -9.81
C GLY A 149 -14.56 13.08 -10.28
N ASP A 150 -15.77 13.09 -10.82
CA ASP A 150 -16.44 14.31 -11.26
C ASP A 150 -16.83 15.18 -10.05
N ALA A 151 -17.54 14.60 -9.08
CA ALA A 151 -17.90 15.28 -7.83
C ALA A 151 -16.65 15.72 -7.06
N TYR A 152 -15.63 14.85 -6.99
CA TYR A 152 -14.35 15.20 -6.37
C TYR A 152 -13.70 16.42 -7.06
N ALA A 153 -13.69 16.47 -8.39
CA ALA A 153 -13.11 17.58 -9.13
C ALA A 153 -13.89 18.88 -8.84
N ASP A 154 -15.21 18.85 -8.90
CA ASP A 154 -16.06 20.01 -8.66
C ASP A 154 -15.86 20.60 -7.24
N GLU A 155 -15.64 19.73 -6.24
CA GLU A 155 -15.37 20.14 -4.85
C GLU A 155 -13.95 20.68 -4.62
N THR A 156 -12.97 20.32 -5.46
CA THR A 156 -11.55 20.54 -5.14
C THR A 156 -10.82 21.51 -6.06
N LEU A 157 -11.28 21.68 -7.31
CA LEU A 157 -10.54 22.37 -8.37
C LEU A 157 -10.21 23.82 -8.06
N PHE A 158 -11.06 24.50 -7.27
CA PHE A 158 -10.95 25.93 -6.99
C PHE A 158 -10.72 26.24 -5.50
N ILE A 159 -10.30 25.25 -4.72
CA ILE A 159 -9.87 25.48 -3.34
C ILE A 159 -8.62 26.36 -3.36
N ASP A 160 -8.63 27.45 -2.59
CA ASP A 160 -7.46 28.30 -2.44
C ASP A 160 -6.38 27.63 -1.57
N MET A 161 -5.20 27.47 -2.16
CA MET A 161 -4.01 26.88 -1.55
C MET A 161 -2.81 27.85 -1.58
N SER A 162 -3.06 29.14 -1.83
CA SER A 162 -2.02 30.16 -2.04
C SER A 162 -0.99 30.19 -0.92
N ASP A 163 -1.43 30.07 0.34
CA ASP A 163 -0.54 30.05 1.51
C ASP A 163 0.43 28.85 1.53
N VAL A 164 0.01 27.72 0.95
CA VAL A 164 0.86 26.53 0.83
C VAL A 164 1.79 26.65 -0.38
N TYR A 165 1.28 27.17 -1.51
CA TYR A 165 2.09 27.40 -2.70
C TYR A 165 3.22 28.39 -2.42
N GLU A 166 2.92 29.55 -1.83
CA GLU A 166 3.89 30.59 -1.50
C GLU A 166 5.03 30.04 -0.63
N ARG A 167 4.70 29.15 0.31
CA ARG A 167 5.70 28.53 1.19
C ARG A 167 6.61 27.54 0.45
N PHE A 168 6.09 26.82 -0.54
CA PHE A 168 6.90 25.90 -1.32
C PHE A 168 7.71 26.60 -2.42
N GLU A 169 7.14 27.63 -3.04
CA GLU A 169 7.75 28.38 -4.15
C GLU A 169 9.06 29.09 -3.76
N VAL A 170 9.30 29.35 -2.45
CA VAL A 170 10.57 29.92 -1.98
C VAL A 170 11.78 29.04 -2.31
N TYR A 171 11.56 27.74 -2.51
CA TYR A 171 12.59 26.76 -2.82
C TYR A 171 12.79 26.55 -4.32
N LEU A 172 12.02 27.26 -5.16
CA LEU A 172 11.98 27.07 -6.60
C LEU A 172 12.60 28.27 -7.34
N LYS A 173 13.13 28.00 -8.53
CA LYS A 173 13.63 29.00 -9.48
C LYS A 173 12.69 29.07 -10.69
N ALA A 174 12.65 30.23 -11.34
CA ALA A 174 11.86 30.40 -12.55
C ALA A 174 12.23 29.34 -13.62
N GLY A 175 11.23 28.63 -14.14
CA GLY A 175 11.41 27.57 -15.12
C GLY A 175 11.86 26.22 -14.55
N ASP A 176 11.95 26.06 -13.23
CA ASP A 176 12.18 24.75 -12.62
C ASP A 176 11.12 23.74 -13.07
N ASN A 177 11.55 22.48 -13.24
CA ASN A 177 10.65 21.41 -13.59
C ASN A 177 10.08 20.70 -12.35
N ILE A 178 8.75 20.59 -12.33
CA ILE A 178 7.98 20.12 -11.19
C ILE A 178 7.22 18.86 -11.58
N LEU A 179 7.32 17.82 -10.76
CA LEU A 179 6.43 16.67 -10.84
C LEU A 179 5.22 16.88 -9.92
N ASP A 180 4.03 17.05 -10.47
CA ASP A 180 2.77 17.01 -9.70
C ASP A 180 2.28 15.55 -9.60
N ALA A 181 2.56 14.95 -8.44
CA ALA A 181 2.44 13.52 -8.18
C ALA A 181 1.10 13.17 -7.51
N GLY A 182 0.19 12.61 -8.32
CA GLY A 182 -1.21 12.43 -7.94
C GLY A 182 -1.99 13.74 -8.05
N CYS A 183 -1.91 14.37 -9.22
CA CYS A 183 -2.43 15.72 -9.49
C CYS A 183 -3.96 15.86 -9.40
N GLY A 184 -4.70 14.75 -9.27
CA GLY A 184 -6.16 14.75 -9.20
C GLY A 184 -6.79 15.45 -10.39
N ALA A 185 -7.59 16.49 -10.14
CA ALA A 185 -8.26 17.28 -11.17
C ALA A 185 -7.36 18.41 -11.77
N GLY A 186 -6.11 18.52 -11.35
CA GLY A 186 -5.13 19.43 -11.94
C GLY A 186 -5.08 20.84 -11.37
N ARG A 187 -5.67 21.10 -10.19
CA ARG A 187 -5.62 22.40 -9.51
C ARG A 187 -4.18 22.89 -9.32
N ASP A 188 -3.35 22.07 -8.67
CA ASP A 188 -1.99 22.46 -8.31
C ASP A 188 -1.10 22.58 -9.56
N SER A 189 -1.23 21.63 -10.49
CA SER A 189 -0.63 21.70 -11.83
C SER A 189 -0.95 23.02 -12.55
N LYS A 190 -2.21 23.49 -12.50
CA LYS A 190 -2.62 24.74 -13.14
C LYS A 190 -1.87 25.94 -12.58
N HIS A 191 -1.84 26.04 -11.25
CA HIS A 191 -1.14 27.11 -10.54
C HIS A 191 0.34 27.19 -10.96
N PHE A 192 1.06 26.05 -10.91
CA PHE A 192 2.47 26.04 -11.27
C PHE A 192 2.71 26.34 -12.77
N LEU A 193 1.84 25.87 -13.66
CA LEU A 193 1.93 26.21 -15.08
C LEU A 193 1.73 27.71 -15.35
N GLU A 194 0.77 28.35 -14.66
CA GLU A 194 0.51 29.79 -14.79
C GLU A 194 1.66 30.65 -14.23
N LYS A 195 2.40 30.13 -13.25
CA LYS A 195 3.64 30.73 -12.73
C LYS A 195 4.85 30.55 -13.65
N GLY A 196 4.72 29.76 -14.72
CA GLY A 196 5.78 29.54 -15.71
C GLY A 196 6.75 28.40 -15.39
N TYR A 197 6.41 27.51 -14.46
CA TYR A 197 7.17 26.28 -14.20
C TYR A 197 6.92 25.23 -15.29
N ASP A 198 7.87 24.31 -15.47
CA ASP A 198 7.67 23.17 -16.37
C ASP A 198 7.07 21.98 -15.60
N VAL A 199 5.76 21.81 -15.70
CA VAL A 199 5.03 20.81 -14.89
C VAL A 199 4.79 19.53 -15.68
N THR A 200 5.24 18.41 -15.10
CA THR A 200 4.80 17.05 -15.46
C THR A 200 3.80 16.56 -14.44
N SER A 201 2.61 16.18 -14.87
CA SER A 201 1.52 15.75 -13.98
C SER A 201 1.15 14.30 -14.21
N PHE A 202 0.90 13.55 -13.14
CA PHE A 202 0.33 12.21 -13.24
C PHE A 202 -0.74 11.91 -12.19
N ASP A 203 -1.64 10.99 -12.50
CA ASP A 203 -2.60 10.41 -11.56
C ASP A 203 -2.94 8.96 -11.93
N GLY A 204 -3.22 8.13 -10.93
CA GLY A 204 -3.60 6.72 -11.14
C GLY A 204 -5.02 6.55 -11.69
N CYS A 205 -5.89 7.55 -11.51
CA CYS A 205 -7.27 7.54 -11.99
C CYS A 205 -7.39 8.16 -13.39
N LYS A 206 -7.79 7.35 -14.38
CA LYS A 206 -7.94 7.76 -15.77
C LYS A 206 -8.99 8.85 -15.95
N LYS A 207 -10.11 8.79 -15.22
CA LYS A 207 -11.11 9.87 -15.24
C LYS A 207 -10.50 11.20 -14.78
N LEU A 208 -9.73 11.21 -13.70
CA LEU A 208 -9.11 12.42 -13.18
C LEU A 208 -8.03 12.95 -14.11
N THR A 209 -7.19 12.09 -14.70
CA THR A 209 -6.20 12.54 -15.69
C THR A 209 -6.83 13.20 -16.91
N GLN A 210 -7.97 12.70 -17.39
CA GLN A 210 -8.71 13.31 -18.50
C GLN A 210 -9.25 14.70 -18.14
N ARG A 211 -9.82 14.86 -16.94
CA ARG A 211 -10.31 16.17 -16.46
C ARG A 211 -9.15 17.15 -16.26
N ALA A 212 -8.09 16.72 -15.58
CA ALA A 212 -6.89 17.53 -15.37
C ALA A 212 -6.28 17.97 -16.69
N SER A 213 -6.12 17.06 -17.66
CA SER A 213 -5.57 17.39 -18.97
C SER A 213 -6.40 18.43 -19.71
N SER A 214 -7.73 18.32 -19.65
CA SER A 214 -8.64 19.30 -20.25
C SER A 214 -8.55 20.67 -19.56
N PHE A 215 -8.39 20.69 -18.24
CA PHE A 215 -8.33 21.91 -17.44
C PHE A 215 -7.00 22.67 -17.60
N ILE A 216 -5.88 21.95 -17.61
CA ILE A 216 -4.55 22.54 -17.66
C ILE A 216 -4.05 22.78 -19.10
N GLY A 217 -4.67 22.14 -20.10
CA GLY A 217 -4.27 22.27 -21.51
C GLY A 217 -2.97 21.54 -21.86
N LYS A 218 -2.54 20.57 -21.04
CA LYS A 218 -1.37 19.70 -21.25
C LYS A 218 -1.76 18.24 -21.00
N SER A 219 -0.98 17.31 -21.54
CA SER A 219 -1.18 15.88 -21.27
C SER A 219 -0.90 15.54 -19.81
N VAL A 220 -1.75 14.71 -19.20
CA VAL A 220 -1.55 14.15 -17.86
C VAL A 220 -1.33 12.65 -17.98
N ILE A 221 -0.28 12.15 -17.34
CA ILE A 221 0.12 10.75 -17.43
C ILE A 221 -0.80 9.92 -16.52
N ASN A 222 -1.42 8.86 -17.07
CA ASN A 222 -2.13 7.88 -16.25
C ASN A 222 -1.15 6.83 -15.73
N MET A 223 -0.74 6.98 -14.48
CA MET A 223 0.33 6.18 -13.87
C MET A 223 0.12 6.07 -12.36
N LYS A 224 0.45 4.90 -11.80
CA LYS A 224 0.47 4.63 -10.36
C LYS A 224 1.78 5.08 -9.72
N PHE A 225 1.77 5.30 -8.41
CA PHE A 225 3.02 5.64 -7.70
C PHE A 225 4.06 4.53 -7.80
N THR A 226 3.63 3.25 -7.83
CA THR A 226 4.54 2.12 -7.97
C THR A 226 5.25 2.04 -9.32
N GLU A 227 4.67 2.67 -10.35
CA GLU A 227 5.16 2.67 -11.73
C GLU A 227 6.16 3.81 -11.98
N LEU A 228 6.33 4.72 -11.03
CA LEU A 228 7.24 5.86 -11.13
C LEU A 228 8.68 5.38 -11.33
N ASN A 229 9.31 5.85 -12.40
CA ASN A 229 10.65 5.42 -12.84
C ASN A 229 11.37 6.59 -13.53
N TYR A 230 11.70 7.60 -12.73
CA TYR A 230 12.44 8.79 -13.12
C TYR A 230 13.77 8.83 -12.36
N ASN A 231 14.78 9.49 -12.92
CA ASN A 231 16.11 9.58 -12.33
C ASN A 231 16.69 10.99 -12.56
N GLU A 232 16.67 11.79 -11.49
CA GLU A 232 17.13 13.19 -11.48
C GLU A 232 16.49 14.07 -12.56
N ASP A 233 15.23 13.76 -12.89
CA ASP A 233 14.47 14.48 -13.90
C ASP A 233 13.91 15.79 -13.35
N PHE A 234 13.59 15.90 -12.05
CA PHE A 234 12.83 17.03 -11.50
C PHE A 234 13.60 17.89 -10.49
N ASN A 235 13.45 19.20 -10.57
CA ASN A 235 13.93 20.16 -9.56
C ASN A 235 13.06 20.10 -8.30
N ALA A 236 11.78 19.79 -8.46
CA ALA A 236 10.83 19.72 -7.36
C ALA A 236 9.74 18.67 -7.58
N ILE A 237 9.20 18.13 -6.49
CA ILE A 237 8.04 17.23 -6.50
C ILE A 237 6.95 17.80 -5.59
N TRP A 238 5.72 17.84 -6.09
CA TRP A 238 4.54 18.26 -5.35
C TRP A 238 3.59 17.07 -5.20
N ALA A 239 3.23 16.69 -3.98
CA ALA A 239 2.30 15.60 -3.69
C ALA A 239 1.28 16.03 -2.62
N CYS A 240 0.32 16.87 -3.02
CA CYS A 240 -0.71 17.38 -2.12
C CYS A 240 -1.86 16.37 -1.96
N SER A 241 -2.06 15.85 -0.74
CA SER A 241 -3.16 14.93 -0.39
C SER A 241 -3.22 13.65 -1.24
N SER A 242 -2.13 13.27 -1.91
CA SER A 242 -2.14 12.16 -2.87
C SER A 242 -1.54 10.85 -2.32
N LEU A 243 -0.77 10.93 -1.23
CA LEU A 243 -0.10 9.77 -0.62
C LEU A 243 -0.90 9.10 0.52
N ILE A 244 -2.06 9.64 0.86
CA ILE A 244 -2.88 9.21 2.02
C ILE A 244 -3.52 7.82 1.86
N HIS A 245 -3.52 7.26 0.65
CA HIS A 245 -4.07 5.94 0.34
C HIS A 245 -3.03 4.82 0.36
N LEU A 246 -1.78 5.13 0.71
CA LEU A 246 -0.69 4.16 0.78
C LEU A 246 -0.56 3.58 2.18
N THR A 247 -0.28 2.27 2.30
CA THR A 247 0.31 1.74 3.55
C THR A 247 1.55 2.54 3.94
N ARG A 248 1.90 2.57 5.23
CA ARG A 248 3.16 3.18 5.68
C ARG A 248 4.41 2.64 4.97
N LYS A 249 4.42 1.34 4.63
CA LYS A 249 5.52 0.72 3.88
C LYS A 249 5.57 1.20 2.42
N ALA A 250 4.41 1.31 1.76
CA ALA A 250 4.33 1.83 0.41
C ALA A 250 4.71 3.31 0.36
N PHE A 251 4.29 4.11 1.35
CA PHE A 251 4.69 5.51 1.51
C PHE A 251 6.22 5.66 1.50
N VAL A 252 6.95 4.88 2.31
CA VAL A 252 8.43 4.89 2.30
C VAL A 252 8.99 4.55 0.92
N LYS A 253 8.47 3.51 0.25
CA LYS A 253 8.93 3.14 -1.09
C LYS A 253 8.71 4.26 -2.11
N VAL A 254 7.60 4.98 -2.01
CA VAL A 254 7.30 6.11 -2.89
C VAL A 254 8.23 7.29 -2.60
N LEU A 255 8.54 7.57 -1.33
CA LEU A 255 9.55 8.58 -1.00
C LEU A 255 10.93 8.23 -1.58
N LEU A 256 11.36 6.96 -1.52
CA LEU A 256 12.62 6.56 -2.14
C LEU A 256 12.61 6.77 -3.67
N LYS A 257 11.48 6.49 -4.34
CA LYS A 257 11.32 6.81 -5.76
C LYS A 257 11.31 8.31 -6.05
N PHE A 258 10.71 9.12 -5.17
CA PHE A 258 10.80 10.57 -5.26
C PHE A 258 12.25 11.04 -5.13
N TYR A 259 13.03 10.47 -4.22
CA TYR A 259 14.45 10.81 -4.08
C TYR A 259 15.28 10.48 -5.32
N GLU A 260 15.01 9.35 -5.98
CA GLU A 260 15.60 8.99 -7.27
C GLU A 260 15.21 9.98 -8.36
N ALA A 261 13.92 10.34 -8.46
CA ALA A 261 13.38 11.24 -9.47
C ALA A 261 13.86 12.71 -9.33
N LEU A 262 14.23 13.12 -8.12
CA LEU A 262 14.60 14.49 -7.79
C LEU A 262 16.08 14.76 -8.10
N LYS A 263 16.42 15.93 -8.64
CA LYS A 263 17.81 16.39 -8.80
C LYS A 263 18.46 16.66 -7.45
N PRO A 264 19.81 16.65 -7.36
CA PRO A 264 20.51 17.17 -6.18
C PRO A 264 20.00 18.58 -5.82
N GLU A 265 19.91 18.85 -4.52
CA GLU A 265 19.37 20.10 -3.95
C GLU A 265 17.87 20.36 -4.22
N GLY A 266 17.15 19.37 -4.75
CA GLY A 266 15.72 19.49 -5.01
C GLY A 266 14.84 19.35 -3.76
N HIS A 267 13.59 19.79 -3.88
CA HIS A 267 12.62 19.81 -2.77
C HIS A 267 11.36 19.00 -3.08
N VAL A 268 10.76 18.41 -2.05
CA VAL A 268 9.46 17.72 -2.15
C VAL A 268 8.49 18.32 -1.16
N TYR A 269 7.32 18.75 -1.61
CA TYR A 269 6.19 19.02 -0.74
C TYR A 269 5.26 17.80 -0.67
N ILE A 270 4.87 17.42 0.55
CA ILE A 270 3.82 16.42 0.78
C ILE A 270 2.79 16.95 1.79
N SER A 271 1.51 16.58 1.60
CA SER A 271 0.49 16.72 2.64
C SER A 271 -0.23 15.41 2.95
N LEU A 272 -0.44 15.16 4.24
CA LEU A 272 -0.92 13.91 4.81
C LEU A 272 -2.05 14.20 5.79
N LYS A 273 -2.99 13.26 5.96
CA LYS A 273 -4.02 13.39 7.00
C LYS A 273 -3.36 13.34 8.38
N TYR A 274 -3.66 14.30 9.26
CA TYR A 274 -3.06 14.34 10.60
C TYR A 274 -3.72 13.33 11.54
N GLY A 275 -2.91 12.52 12.24
CA GLY A 275 -3.39 11.54 13.23
C GLY A 275 -2.49 10.30 13.30
N ASP A 276 -2.92 9.26 14.02
CA ASP A 276 -2.17 7.99 14.11
C ASP A 276 -3.13 6.81 13.88
N SER A 277 -3.63 6.69 12.64
CA SER A 277 -4.54 5.61 12.29
C SER A 277 -4.43 5.22 10.82
N GLU A 278 -4.65 3.93 10.55
CA GLU A 278 -4.95 3.38 9.23
C GLU A 278 -6.41 2.93 9.27
N LYS A 279 -7.29 3.63 8.54
CA LYS A 279 -8.74 3.35 8.54
C LYS A 279 -9.24 3.07 7.14
N VAL A 280 -10.26 2.22 7.03
CA VAL A 280 -10.97 2.00 5.76
C VAL A 280 -12.27 2.80 5.78
N GLU A 281 -12.40 3.74 4.85
CA GLU A 281 -13.58 4.58 4.65
C GLU A 281 -13.94 4.55 3.15
N ASP A 282 -15.21 4.30 2.82
CA ASP A 282 -15.70 4.12 1.44
C ASP A 282 -14.90 3.12 0.59
N GLY A 283 -14.41 2.06 1.24
CA GLY A 283 -13.63 1.01 0.60
C GLY A 283 -12.18 1.37 0.33
N ARG A 284 -11.68 2.51 0.81
CA ARG A 284 -10.29 2.96 0.65
C ARG A 284 -9.58 3.07 1.99
N VAL A 285 -8.28 2.80 2.00
CA VAL A 285 -7.45 3.09 3.16
C VAL A 285 -7.15 4.58 3.24
N PHE A 286 -7.16 5.11 4.45
CA PHE A 286 -6.63 6.41 4.82
C PHE A 286 -5.59 6.21 5.91
N THR A 287 -4.34 6.51 5.57
CA THR A 287 -3.20 6.47 6.49
C THR A 287 -2.94 7.88 7.00
N SER A 288 -3.01 8.04 8.32
CA SER A 288 -2.75 9.31 9.00
C SER A 288 -1.39 9.30 9.69
N TYR A 289 -0.80 10.49 9.79
CA TYR A 289 0.51 10.68 10.38
C TYR A 289 0.55 11.85 11.37
N THR A 290 1.28 11.65 12.47
CA THR A 290 1.66 12.71 13.39
C THR A 290 3.02 13.28 12.98
N GLN A 291 3.38 14.45 13.52
CA GLN A 291 4.70 15.04 13.28
C GLN A 291 5.83 14.11 13.74
N SER A 292 5.68 13.45 14.89
CA SER A 292 6.69 12.51 15.41
C SER A 292 6.84 11.29 14.52
N LEU A 293 5.73 10.73 14.03
CA LEU A 293 5.76 9.56 13.15
C LEU A 293 6.41 9.89 11.81
N VAL A 294 6.07 11.02 11.18
CA VAL A 294 6.75 11.41 9.92
C VAL A 294 8.23 11.63 10.16
N LYS A 295 8.62 12.37 11.21
CA LYS A 295 10.04 12.58 11.54
C LYS A 295 10.80 11.27 11.66
N ASP A 296 10.30 10.33 12.45
CA ASP A 296 10.92 9.00 12.60
C ASP A 296 11.05 8.26 11.26
N ILE A 297 10.02 8.30 10.41
CA ILE A 297 10.07 7.66 9.09
C ILE A 297 11.11 8.32 8.20
N ILE A 298 11.11 9.65 8.09
CA ILE A 298 12.05 10.37 7.22
C ILE A 298 13.49 10.12 7.68
N ASP A 299 13.76 10.31 8.97
CA ASP A 299 15.10 10.23 9.55
C ASP A 299 15.67 8.79 9.53
N THR A 300 14.83 7.76 9.66
CA THR A 300 15.30 6.36 9.79
C THR A 300 15.12 5.50 8.55
N LYS A 301 14.30 5.92 7.58
CA LYS A 301 13.93 5.11 6.40
C LYS A 301 14.19 5.80 5.06
N THR A 302 14.58 7.07 5.05
CA THR A 302 14.81 7.81 3.80
C THR A 302 16.11 8.60 3.86
N PRO A 303 16.69 8.95 2.71
CA PRO A 303 17.83 9.87 2.64
C PRO A 303 17.44 11.36 2.64
N PHE A 304 16.15 11.68 2.73
CA PHE A 304 15.69 13.07 2.80
C PHE A 304 16.01 13.73 4.14
N LYS A 305 16.11 15.06 4.13
CA LYS A 305 16.04 15.90 5.33
C LYS A 305 14.68 16.61 5.37
N ILE A 306 14.17 16.86 6.58
CA ILE A 306 12.97 17.69 6.75
C ILE A 306 13.40 19.15 6.83
N GLU A 307 12.96 19.94 5.87
CA GLU A 307 13.17 21.39 5.84
C GLU A 307 12.10 22.09 6.68
N GLU A 308 10.83 21.74 6.47
CA GLU A 308 9.70 22.29 7.20
C GLU A 308 8.65 21.24 7.55
N ILE A 309 7.94 21.45 8.66
CA ILE A 309 6.81 20.62 9.06
C ILE A 309 5.79 21.44 9.84
N TRP A 310 4.54 21.48 9.37
CA TRP A 310 3.47 22.27 10.00
C TRP A 310 2.09 21.64 9.80
N ILE A 311 1.11 22.14 10.56
CA ILE A 311 -0.27 21.65 10.51
C ILE A 311 -1.16 22.76 9.97
N THR A 312 -2.08 22.39 9.07
CA THR A 312 -3.16 23.26 8.58
C THR A 312 -4.52 22.59 8.83
N SER A 313 -5.58 23.38 8.77
CA SER A 313 -6.95 22.87 8.71
C SER A 313 -7.33 22.56 7.26
N ASP A 314 -8.29 21.66 7.03
CA ASP A 314 -8.85 21.45 5.69
C ASP A 314 -9.48 22.73 5.16
N LYS A 315 -9.23 23.03 3.88
CA LYS A 315 -9.69 24.26 3.22
C LYS A 315 -11.09 24.11 2.62
N ARG A 316 -11.67 22.91 2.63
CA ARG A 316 -13.05 22.68 2.17
C ARG A 316 -14.05 23.12 3.23
N ALA A 317 -15.11 23.77 2.76
CA ALA A 317 -16.22 24.19 3.61
C ALA A 317 -16.82 23.02 4.39
N GLY A 318 -17.00 23.18 5.70
CA GLY A 318 -17.57 22.17 6.59
C GLY A 318 -16.59 21.09 7.05
N ARG A 319 -15.31 21.20 6.70
CA ARG A 319 -14.24 20.24 7.11
C ARG A 319 -13.16 20.87 7.98
N GLU A 320 -13.42 22.03 8.58
CA GLU A 320 -12.44 22.84 9.30
C GLU A 320 -11.83 22.12 10.53
N ASN A 321 -12.50 21.09 11.05
CA ASN A 321 -11.99 20.24 12.13
C ASN A 321 -10.99 19.18 11.66
N GLU A 322 -10.94 18.90 10.35
CA GLU A 322 -9.94 18.01 9.77
C GLU A 322 -8.61 18.74 9.64
N LYS A 323 -7.53 18.04 9.96
CA LYS A 323 -6.18 18.59 9.99
C LYS A 323 -5.29 17.88 8.98
N TRP A 324 -4.42 18.66 8.35
CA TRP A 324 -3.41 18.22 7.42
C TRP A 324 -2.03 18.45 8.00
N LEU A 325 -1.17 17.44 7.91
CA LEU A 325 0.24 17.53 8.17
C LEU A 325 0.96 17.84 6.86
N ASN A 326 1.67 18.95 6.81
CA ASN A 326 2.42 19.43 5.66
C ASN A 326 3.91 19.30 5.95
N VAL A 327 4.67 18.86 4.96
CA VAL A 327 6.11 18.61 5.09
C VAL A 327 6.82 19.05 3.83
N ILE A 328 7.91 19.78 3.98
CA ILE A 328 8.87 20.03 2.90
C ILE A 328 10.13 19.20 3.19
N LEU A 329 10.52 18.40 2.22
CA LEU A 329 11.69 17.54 2.27
C LEU A 329 12.77 18.06 1.30
N TYR A 330 14.03 17.85 1.65
CA TYR A 330 15.19 18.29 0.89
C TYR A 330 16.11 17.10 0.55
N LYS A 331 16.52 17.00 -0.72
CA LYS A 331 17.56 16.06 -1.18
C LYS A 331 18.93 16.74 -1.11
N SER A 332 19.74 16.30 -0.15
CA SER A 332 21.09 16.85 0.10
C SER A 332 22.17 16.32 -0.81
#